data_AF-A0A958T555-F1
#
_entry.id   AF-A0A958T555-F1
#
_cell.length_a   1.000
_cell.length_b   1.000
_cell.length_c   1.000
_cell.angle_alpha   90.00
_cell.angle_beta   90.00
_cell.angle_gamma   90.00
#
_symmetry.space_group_name_H-M   'P 1'
#
loop_
_entity.id
_entity.type
_entity.pdbx_description
1 polymer ?
#
loop_
_entity_poly.entity_id
_entity_poly.type
_entity_poly.pdbx_seq_one_letter_code
_entity_poly.pdbx_strand_id
1 'polypeptide(L)'
;VTLTKTGDGVAWGSLYWQYFEDLDKITSAETPLKLKKKLFLKINTDKGEQLSEITENTSLKVGDLVKIRIELRSDRDMEFVHMKDMRAAGLEPINVLSQYKWQDGLGYYESTKDAATHFFFDSLPKGVYVFEYDLRVNNAGNMSNGITTIQCMYAPEFTSHSEGARIKVE
;
A
#
# COMPACT_ATOMS: atom_id res chain seq x y z
N VAL A 1 -1.41 24.95 17.03
CA VAL A 1 -1.50 24.83 18.51
C VAL A 1 -0.26 25.43 19.11
N THR A 2 -0.38 26.32 20.11
CA THR A 2 0.76 26.96 20.76
C THR A 2 0.81 26.51 22.22
N LEU A 3 1.96 25.98 22.67
CA LEU A 3 2.20 25.58 24.06
C LEU A 3 3.19 26.55 24.71
N THR A 4 2.80 27.12 25.85
CA THR A 4 3.64 28.05 26.62
C THR A 4 3.84 27.50 28.03
N LYS A 5 5.10 27.39 28.47
CA LYS A 5 5.47 27.00 29.83
C LYS A 5 5.85 28.25 30.63
N THR A 6 5.21 28.44 31.79
CA THR A 6 5.31 29.68 32.58
C THR A 6 6.09 29.55 33.89
N GLY A 7 6.48 28.33 34.30
CA GLY A 7 7.19 28.08 35.56
C GLY A 7 8.54 27.39 35.40
N ASP A 8 9.30 27.31 36.48
CA ASP A 8 10.58 26.61 36.55
C ASP A 8 10.38 25.07 36.58
N GLY A 9 11.39 24.29 36.17
CA GLY A 9 11.34 22.82 36.11
C GLY A 9 11.14 22.26 34.69
N VAL A 10 10.94 20.94 34.53
CA VAL A 10 10.70 20.28 33.23
C VAL A 10 9.22 19.96 33.08
N ALA A 11 8.64 20.23 31.91
CA ALA A 11 7.28 19.82 31.57
C ALA A 11 7.32 18.82 30.41
N TRP A 12 6.59 17.72 30.55
CA TRP A 12 6.36 16.74 29.50
C TRP A 12 4.90 16.81 29.08
N GLY A 13 4.64 16.76 27.77
CA GLY A 13 3.30 16.78 27.22
C GLY A 13 3.28 16.24 25.80
N SER A 14 2.14 15.74 25.37
CA SER A 14 1.91 15.17 24.04
C SER A 14 0.71 15.86 23.39
N LEU A 15 0.82 16.21 22.11
CA LEU A 15 -0.28 16.68 21.30
C LEU A 15 -0.60 15.62 20.24
N TYR A 16 -1.86 15.21 20.18
CA TYR A 16 -2.35 14.31 19.15
C TYR A 16 -3.33 15.06 18.25
N TRP A 17 -3.19 14.89 16.94
CA TRP A 17 -4.11 15.43 15.94
C TRP A 17 -4.64 14.27 15.10
N GLN A 18 -5.97 14.14 15.02
CA GLN A 18 -6.64 13.09 14.26
C GLN A 18 -7.72 13.72 13.39
N TYR A 19 -7.80 13.30 12.13
CA TYR A 19 -8.77 13.78 11.17
C TYR A 19 -9.07 12.69 10.14
N PHE A 20 -10.19 12.82 9.44
CA PHE A 20 -10.51 12.02 8.27
C PHE A 20 -10.07 12.77 7.02
N GLU A 21 -9.52 12.05 6.05
CA GLU A 21 -9.11 12.58 4.75
C GLU A 21 -9.57 11.64 3.65
N ASP A 22 -9.85 12.19 2.48
CA ASP A 22 -10.13 11.40 1.29
C ASP A 22 -8.87 10.60 0.90
N LEU A 23 -9.01 9.29 0.68
CA LEU A 23 -7.87 8.40 0.45
C LEU A 23 -6.99 8.83 -0.74
N ASP A 24 -7.57 9.46 -1.75
CA ASP A 24 -6.91 9.99 -2.95
C ASP A 24 -6.16 11.31 -2.72
N LYS A 25 -6.31 11.96 -1.56
CA LYS A 25 -5.54 13.17 -1.19
C LYS A 25 -4.36 12.88 -0.27
N ILE A 26 -4.17 11.63 0.12
CA ILE A 26 -3.08 11.21 1.00
C ILE A 26 -1.76 11.30 0.24
N THR A 27 -0.81 12.05 0.79
CA THR A 27 0.58 12.15 0.29
C THR A 27 1.45 11.06 0.90
N SER A 28 2.62 10.78 0.32
CA SER A 28 3.54 9.77 0.88
C SER A 28 4.11 10.20 2.22
N ALA A 29 4.23 9.25 3.17
CA ALA A 29 4.94 9.49 4.42
C ALA A 29 6.47 9.45 4.23
N GLU A 30 7.19 10.32 4.95
CA GLU A 30 8.65 10.34 4.99
C GLU A 30 9.13 9.70 6.31
N THR A 31 9.32 8.38 6.32
CA THR A 31 9.79 7.64 7.50
C THR A 31 10.91 6.65 7.12
N PRO A 32 11.52 5.91 8.07
CA PRO A 32 12.46 4.83 7.80
C PRO A 32 11.91 3.73 6.86
N LEU A 33 10.59 3.59 6.80
CA LEU A 33 9.88 2.82 5.78
C LEU A 33 9.37 3.76 4.69
N LYS A 34 9.55 3.37 3.42
CA LYS A 34 8.97 4.09 2.28
C LYS A 34 8.17 3.12 1.41
N LEU A 35 6.97 3.54 1.04
CA LEU A 35 6.06 2.78 0.18
C LEU A 35 5.75 3.55 -1.08
N LYS A 36 5.81 2.86 -2.22
CA LYS A 36 5.32 3.37 -3.50
C LYS A 36 4.41 2.36 -4.15
N LYS A 37 3.18 2.76 -4.43
CA LYS A 37 2.16 1.92 -5.08
C LYS A 37 1.97 2.39 -6.52
N LYS A 38 2.02 1.46 -7.47
CA LYS A 38 1.71 1.69 -8.87
C LYS A 38 0.75 0.63 -9.41
N LEU A 39 -0.02 1.04 -10.41
CA LEU A 39 -1.01 0.19 -11.08
C LEU A 39 -0.61 0.06 -12.54
N PHE A 40 -0.70 -1.15 -13.07
CA PHE A 40 -0.40 -1.43 -14.45
C PHE A 40 -1.55 -2.19 -15.10
N LEU A 41 -1.99 -1.75 -16.28
CA LEU A 41 -2.88 -2.51 -17.14
C LEU A 41 -2.06 -3.64 -17.76
N LYS A 42 -2.55 -4.87 -17.61
CA LYS A 42 -1.93 -6.08 -18.11
C LYS A 42 -2.59 -6.50 -19.41
N ILE A 43 -1.84 -6.38 -20.51
CA ILE A 43 -2.29 -6.64 -21.87
C ILE A 43 -1.53 -7.85 -22.41
N ASN A 44 -2.26 -8.89 -22.83
CA ASN A 44 -1.66 -10.02 -23.53
C ASN A 44 -1.56 -9.69 -25.02
N THR A 45 -0.34 -9.72 -25.55
CA THR A 45 -0.04 -9.52 -26.98
C THR A 45 0.56 -10.79 -27.57
N ASP A 46 0.66 -10.87 -28.90
CA ASP A 46 1.34 -11.99 -29.58
C ASP A 46 2.82 -12.14 -29.17
N LYS A 47 3.42 -11.08 -28.59
CA LYS A 47 4.80 -11.07 -28.09
C LYS A 47 4.91 -11.38 -26.59
N GLY A 48 3.78 -11.64 -25.92
CA GLY A 48 3.70 -11.90 -24.49
C GLY A 48 2.98 -10.80 -23.71
N GLU A 49 3.12 -10.88 -22.40
CA GLU A 49 2.51 -9.94 -21.44
C GLU A 49 3.19 -8.58 -21.50
N GLN A 50 2.40 -7.53 -21.70
CA GLN A 50 2.83 -6.14 -21.64
C GLN A 50 2.14 -5.43 -20.48
N LEU A 51 2.92 -4.66 -19.72
CA LEU A 51 2.43 -3.81 -18.64
C LEU A 51 2.46 -2.35 -19.09
N SER A 52 1.31 -1.66 -18.98
CA SER A 52 1.20 -0.23 -19.21
C SER A 52 0.79 0.46 -17.92
N GLU A 53 1.51 1.49 -17.49
CA GLU A 53 1.17 2.22 -16.26
C GLU A 53 -0.23 2.86 -16.37
N ILE A 54 -1.04 2.71 -15.32
CA ILE A 54 -2.35 3.31 -15.18
C ILE A 54 -2.17 4.68 -14.53
N THR A 55 -2.65 5.71 -15.21
CA THR A 55 -2.62 7.10 -14.78
C THR A 55 -4.05 7.65 -14.77
N GLU A 56 -4.24 8.91 -14.34
CA GLU A 56 -5.56 9.56 -14.35
C GLU A 56 -6.20 9.63 -15.75
N ASN A 57 -5.39 9.58 -16.81
CA ASN A 57 -5.84 9.61 -18.21
C ASN A 57 -6.12 8.21 -18.77
N THR A 58 -5.85 7.16 -18.01
CA THR A 58 -6.08 5.78 -18.45
C THR A 58 -7.51 5.38 -18.17
N SER A 59 -8.29 5.12 -19.22
CA SER A 59 -9.63 4.54 -19.09
C SER A 59 -9.53 3.01 -19.05
N LEU A 60 -9.97 2.43 -17.92
CA LEU A 60 -10.07 0.98 -17.75
C LEU A 60 -11.45 0.49 -18.20
N LYS A 61 -11.54 -0.77 -18.59
CA LYS A 61 -12.80 -1.43 -18.92
C LYS A 61 -13.08 -2.58 -17.96
N VAL A 62 -14.35 -2.87 -17.77
CA VAL A 62 -14.76 -4.09 -17.04
C VAL A 62 -14.16 -5.33 -17.72
N GLY A 63 -13.53 -6.18 -16.93
CA GLY A 63 -12.82 -7.39 -17.37
C GLY A 63 -11.30 -7.23 -17.53
N ASP A 64 -10.79 -5.98 -17.57
CA ASP A 64 -9.34 -5.73 -17.65
C ASP A 64 -8.60 -6.36 -16.46
N LEU A 65 -7.36 -6.79 -16.71
CA LEU A 65 -6.45 -7.24 -15.68
C LEU A 65 -5.53 -6.10 -15.26
N VAL A 66 -5.46 -5.86 -13.95
CA VAL A 66 -4.64 -4.82 -13.35
C VAL A 66 -3.60 -5.47 -12.44
N LYS A 67 -2.33 -5.22 -12.70
CA LYS A 67 -1.24 -5.61 -11.81
C LYS A 67 -0.94 -4.47 -10.83
N ILE A 68 -1.07 -4.76 -9.55
CA ILE A 68 -0.58 -3.89 -8.48
C ILE A 68 0.93 -4.15 -8.32
N ARG A 69 1.71 -3.09 -8.17
CA ARG A 69 3.12 -3.15 -7.80
C ARG A 69 3.35 -2.25 -6.59
N ILE A 70 3.85 -2.83 -5.51
CA ILE A 70 4.22 -2.11 -4.29
C ILE A 70 5.73 -2.23 -4.14
N GLU A 71 6.42 -1.08 -4.13
CA GLU A 71 7.83 -0.99 -3.78
C GLU A 71 7.94 -0.58 -2.30
N LEU A 72 8.57 -1.44 -1.51
CA LEU A 72 8.86 -1.22 -0.10
C LEU A 72 10.37 -1.02 0.07
N ARG A 73 10.77 0.10 0.65
CA ARG A 73 12.14 0.35 1.07
C ARG A 73 12.23 0.42 2.58
N SER A 74 13.11 -0.37 3.17
CA SER A 74 13.47 -0.28 4.59
C SER A 74 14.94 0.16 4.73
N ASP A 75 15.20 1.12 5.60
CA ASP A 75 16.56 1.61 5.88
C ASP A 75 17.32 0.78 6.94
N ARG A 76 16.62 -0.12 7.64
CA ARG A 76 17.11 -0.94 8.76
C ARG A 76 16.38 -2.28 8.84
N ASP A 77 16.91 -3.18 9.67
CA ASP A 77 16.24 -4.45 9.96
C ASP A 77 15.09 -4.20 10.94
N MET A 78 13.94 -4.84 10.67
CA MET A 78 12.74 -4.79 11.49
C MET A 78 12.15 -6.19 11.65
N GLU A 79 11.26 -6.35 12.62
CA GLU A 79 10.55 -7.61 12.88
C GLU A 79 9.07 -7.33 13.14
N PHE A 80 8.23 -8.33 12.87
CA PHE A 80 6.79 -8.27 13.11
C PHE A 80 6.11 -7.05 12.45
N VAL A 81 6.34 -6.90 11.15
CA VAL A 81 5.80 -5.81 10.34
C VAL A 81 4.54 -6.27 9.63
N HIS A 82 3.52 -5.43 9.61
CA HIS A 82 2.29 -5.65 8.85
C HIS A 82 2.15 -4.59 7.76
N MET A 83 2.07 -5.03 6.50
CA MET A 83 1.67 -4.19 5.38
C MET A 83 0.24 -4.53 4.95
N LYS A 84 -0.60 -3.52 4.77
CA LYS A 84 -1.97 -3.62 4.30
C LYS A 84 -2.09 -2.78 3.03
N ASP A 85 -2.45 -3.41 1.94
CA ASP A 85 -2.75 -2.73 0.69
C ASP A 85 -4.25 -2.73 0.40
N MET A 86 -4.86 -1.55 0.45
CA MET A 86 -6.27 -1.38 0.07
C MET A 86 -6.42 -1.47 -1.46
N ARG A 87 -7.61 -1.81 -1.94
CA ARG A 87 -7.92 -1.81 -3.39
C ARG A 87 -9.17 -0.98 -3.66
N ALA A 88 -9.32 -0.50 -4.90
CA ALA A 88 -10.56 0.13 -5.31
C ALA A 88 -11.73 -0.86 -5.26
N ALA A 89 -12.92 -0.37 -4.91
CA ALA A 89 -14.12 -1.20 -4.74
C ALA A 89 -14.56 -1.95 -6.01
N GLY A 90 -14.12 -1.52 -7.19
CA GLY A 90 -14.39 -2.19 -8.48
C GLY A 90 -13.31 -3.16 -8.92
N LEU A 91 -12.31 -3.45 -8.09
CA LEU A 91 -11.21 -4.36 -8.39
C LEU A 91 -11.28 -5.60 -7.48
N GLU A 92 -11.28 -6.77 -8.11
CA GLU A 92 -11.34 -8.07 -7.44
C GLU A 92 -10.00 -8.82 -7.54
N PRO A 93 -9.47 -9.38 -6.44
CA PRO A 93 -8.23 -10.14 -6.49
C PRO A 93 -8.37 -11.45 -7.26
N ILE A 94 -7.40 -11.73 -8.14
CA ILE A 94 -7.34 -13.01 -8.86
C ILE A 94 -6.96 -14.16 -7.90
N ASN A 95 -6.05 -13.89 -6.96
CA ASN A 95 -5.64 -14.86 -5.95
C ASN A 95 -6.31 -14.56 -4.60
N VAL A 96 -7.16 -15.48 -4.15
CA VAL A 96 -7.88 -15.39 -2.87
C VAL A 96 -7.31 -16.31 -1.78
N LEU A 97 -6.30 -17.13 -2.10
CA LEU A 97 -5.71 -18.06 -1.14
C LEU A 97 -4.63 -17.38 -0.30
N SER A 98 -4.83 -17.41 1.02
CA SER A 98 -3.81 -17.00 1.96
C SER A 98 -2.71 -18.06 2.03
N GLN A 99 -1.46 -17.64 1.98
CA GLN A 99 -0.31 -18.55 1.98
C GLN A 99 0.96 -17.86 2.44
N TYR A 100 1.91 -18.67 2.92
CA TYR A 100 3.27 -18.21 3.11
C TYR A 100 4.01 -18.18 1.78
N LYS A 101 4.72 -17.08 1.50
CA LYS A 101 5.52 -16.89 0.31
C LYS A 101 6.97 -16.61 0.70
N TRP A 102 7.88 -17.08 -0.14
CA TRP A 102 9.29 -16.77 -0.05
C TRP A 102 9.75 -16.24 -1.39
N GLN A 103 10.19 -14.98 -1.42
CA GLN A 103 10.61 -14.32 -2.65
C GLN A 103 11.80 -13.41 -2.36
N ASP A 104 12.83 -13.45 -3.21
CA ASP A 104 13.99 -12.56 -3.15
C ASP A 104 14.66 -12.49 -1.76
N GLY A 105 14.65 -13.60 -1.03
CA GLY A 105 15.22 -13.71 0.32
C GLY A 105 14.33 -13.19 1.45
N LEU A 106 13.09 -12.81 1.16
CA LEU A 106 12.10 -12.36 2.13
C LEU A 106 10.95 -13.36 2.24
N GLY A 107 10.71 -13.84 3.46
CA GLY A 107 9.56 -14.67 3.81
C GLY A 107 8.43 -13.83 4.39
N TYR A 108 7.20 -14.05 3.91
CA TYR A 108 6.03 -13.34 4.40
C TYR A 108 4.74 -14.15 4.23
N TYR A 109 3.77 -13.92 5.10
CA TYR A 109 2.44 -14.48 4.95
C TYR A 109 1.52 -13.49 4.24
N GLU A 110 0.96 -13.90 3.10
CA GLU A 110 0.01 -13.11 2.33
C GLU A 110 -1.43 -13.57 2.66
N SER A 111 -2.31 -12.62 2.98
CA SER A 111 -3.72 -12.88 3.19
C SER A 111 -4.59 -11.88 2.41
N THR A 112 -5.22 -12.39 1.36
CA THR A 112 -6.20 -11.62 0.59
C THR A 112 -7.54 -11.61 1.33
N LYS A 113 -8.05 -10.40 1.59
CA LYS A 113 -9.40 -10.15 2.08
C LYS A 113 -10.13 -9.27 1.06
N ASP A 114 -11.42 -9.06 1.30
CA ASP A 114 -12.32 -8.27 0.46
C ASP A 114 -11.75 -6.87 0.16
N ALA A 115 -11.63 -6.03 1.18
CA ALA A 115 -11.18 -4.63 1.02
C ALA A 115 -9.66 -4.44 0.82
N ALA A 116 -8.84 -5.44 1.17
CA ALA A 116 -7.38 -5.28 1.20
C ALA A 116 -6.61 -6.60 1.12
N THR A 117 -5.39 -6.54 0.61
CA THR A 117 -4.39 -7.62 0.70
C THR A 117 -3.44 -7.31 1.85
N HIS A 118 -3.22 -8.29 2.73
CA HIS A 118 -2.36 -8.16 3.90
C HIS A 118 -1.08 -8.96 3.71
N PHE A 119 0.04 -8.40 4.15
CA PHE A 119 1.36 -9.03 4.15
C PHE A 119 1.93 -8.93 5.56
N PHE A 120 2.26 -10.08 6.15
CA PHE A 120 2.80 -10.17 7.50
C PHE A 120 4.24 -10.67 7.42
N PHE A 121 5.16 -9.91 7.97
CA PHE A 121 6.60 -10.18 7.96
C PHE A 121 7.05 -10.47 9.39
N ASP A 122 7.56 -11.67 9.65
CA ASP A 122 8.21 -11.98 10.91
C ASP A 122 9.55 -11.24 11.01
N SER A 123 10.30 -11.21 9.90
CA SER A 123 11.53 -10.44 9.75
C SER A 123 11.49 -9.67 8.43
N LEU A 124 11.89 -8.39 8.49
CA LEU A 124 12.03 -7.50 7.35
C LEU A 124 13.45 -6.88 7.39
N PRO A 125 14.44 -7.52 6.75
CA PRO A 125 15.78 -6.96 6.67
C PRO A 125 15.78 -5.64 5.89
N LYS A 126 16.82 -4.83 6.13
CA LYS A 126 17.12 -3.65 5.33
C LYS A 126 17.21 -4.00 3.85
N GLY A 127 16.48 -3.28 3.00
CA GLY A 127 16.45 -3.58 1.58
C GLY A 127 15.37 -2.85 0.80
N VAL A 128 15.24 -3.24 -0.46
CA VAL A 128 14.15 -2.82 -1.36
C VAL A 128 13.47 -4.09 -1.86
N TYR A 129 12.15 -4.15 -1.69
CA TYR A 129 11.33 -5.29 -2.04
C TYR A 129 10.19 -4.86 -2.95
N VAL A 130 9.83 -5.71 -3.90
CA VAL A 130 8.74 -5.45 -4.85
C VAL A 130 7.71 -6.56 -4.72
N PHE A 131 6.48 -6.17 -4.39
CA PHE A 131 5.34 -7.08 -4.29
C PHE A 131 4.39 -6.82 -5.45
N GLU A 132 4.01 -7.89 -6.15
CA GLU A 132 3.09 -7.82 -7.27
C GLU A 132 1.97 -8.84 -7.14
N TYR A 133 0.76 -8.41 -7.46
CA TYR A 133 -0.38 -9.30 -7.56
C TYR A 133 -1.43 -8.75 -8.54
N ASP A 134 -2.20 -9.65 -9.13
CA ASP A 134 -3.14 -9.32 -10.18
C ASP A 134 -4.57 -9.15 -9.61
N LEU A 135 -5.26 -8.16 -10.13
CA LEU A 135 -6.65 -7.82 -9.89
C LEU A 135 -7.42 -7.85 -11.22
N ARG A 136 -8.73 -8.06 -11.15
CA ARG A 136 -9.65 -7.91 -12.29
C ARG A 136 -10.63 -6.79 -12.03
N VAL A 137 -10.86 -5.97 -13.05
CA VAL A 137 -11.90 -4.94 -13.01
C VAL A 137 -13.27 -5.60 -13.11
N ASN A 138 -14.12 -5.39 -12.12
CA ASN A 138 -15.45 -5.98 -12.02
C ASN A 138 -16.59 -4.96 -12.19
N ASN A 139 -16.42 -3.73 -11.71
CA ASN A 139 -17.47 -2.70 -11.74
C ASN A 139 -16.96 -1.42 -12.41
N ALA A 140 -17.83 -0.79 -13.20
CA ALA A 140 -17.60 0.53 -13.78
C ALA A 140 -17.78 1.64 -12.73
N GLY A 141 -17.09 2.77 -12.91
CA GLY A 141 -17.18 3.94 -12.04
C GLY A 141 -15.86 4.65 -11.79
N ASN A 142 -15.92 5.74 -11.03
CA ASN A 142 -14.75 6.51 -10.61
C ASN A 142 -14.50 6.27 -9.12
N MET A 143 -13.40 5.59 -8.79
CA MET A 143 -13.16 5.02 -7.47
C MET A 143 -11.78 5.41 -6.95
N SER A 144 -11.67 5.62 -5.63
CA SER A 144 -10.37 5.69 -4.98
C SER A 144 -9.75 4.31 -4.91
N ASN A 145 -8.46 4.21 -5.23
CA ASN A 145 -7.68 2.99 -5.16
C ASN A 145 -7.07 2.74 -3.77
N GLY A 146 -7.38 3.60 -2.80
CA GLY A 146 -6.84 3.54 -1.46
C GLY A 146 -5.31 3.70 -1.42
N ILE A 147 -4.76 3.39 -0.26
CA ILE A 147 -3.33 3.47 0.03
C ILE A 147 -2.81 2.11 0.47
N THR A 148 -1.49 1.94 0.36
CA THR A 148 -0.77 0.91 1.09
C THR A 148 -0.27 1.51 2.40
N THR A 149 -0.52 0.85 3.53
CA THR A 149 0.04 1.20 4.84
C THR A 149 0.97 0.09 5.31
N ILE A 150 2.05 0.45 6.00
CA ILE A 150 2.95 -0.50 6.65
C ILE A 150 3.26 -0.03 8.06
N GLN A 151 3.26 -0.95 9.02
CA GLN A 151 3.52 -0.63 10.42
C GLN A 151 4.21 -1.79 11.14
N CYS A 152 5.16 -1.45 12.02
CA CYS A 152 5.69 -2.39 12.99
C CYS A 152 4.69 -2.61 14.14
N MET A 153 4.36 -3.86 14.44
CA MET A 153 3.33 -4.20 15.43
C MET A 153 3.79 -3.93 16.88
N TYR A 154 5.09 -3.95 17.14
CA TYR A 154 5.66 -3.74 18.48
C TYR A 154 6.32 -2.36 18.66
N ALA A 155 6.52 -1.61 17.58
CA ALA A 155 7.04 -0.25 17.61
C ALA A 155 6.21 0.63 16.65
N PRO A 156 4.98 1.02 17.04
CA PRO A 156 3.99 1.67 16.18
C PRO A 156 4.44 2.99 15.56
N GLU A 157 5.47 3.63 16.12
CA GLU A 157 6.13 4.81 15.57
C GLU A 157 6.81 4.55 14.22
N PHE A 158 7.17 3.29 13.93
CA PHE A 158 7.61 2.86 12.60
C PHE A 158 6.41 2.50 11.76
N THR A 159 5.85 3.51 11.12
CA THR A 159 4.71 3.38 10.21
C THR A 159 4.95 4.23 8.96
N SER A 160 4.40 3.80 7.83
CA SER A 160 4.44 4.57 6.58
C SER A 160 3.21 4.27 5.74
N HIS A 161 2.93 5.14 4.79
CA HIS A 161 1.92 4.90 3.76
C HIS A 161 2.35 5.42 2.39
N SER A 162 1.79 4.81 1.35
CA SER A 162 1.87 5.32 -0.02
C SER A 162 0.99 6.56 -0.19
N GLU A 163 1.16 7.23 -1.32
CA GLU A 163 0.14 8.14 -1.83
C GLU A 163 -1.13 7.38 -2.25
N GLY A 164 -2.24 8.10 -2.29
CA GLY A 164 -3.49 7.64 -2.89
C GLY A 164 -3.52 7.83 -4.40
N ALA A 165 -4.42 7.11 -5.06
CA ALA A 165 -4.70 7.30 -6.49
C ALA A 165 -6.17 7.07 -6.78
N ARG A 166 -6.66 7.61 -7.90
CA ARG A 166 -7.99 7.31 -8.44
C ARG A 166 -7.88 6.48 -9.70
N ILE A 167 -8.89 5.65 -9.94
CA ILE A 167 -9.07 4.95 -11.19
C ILE A 167 -10.44 5.27 -11.78
N LYS A 168 -10.52 5.33 -13.11
CA LYS A 168 -11.75 5.48 -13.86
C LYS A 168 -11.96 4.23 -14.70
N VAL A 169 -13.12 3.60 -14.50
CA VAL A 169 -13.57 2.43 -15.25
C VAL A 169 -14.84 2.80 -16.03
N GLU A 170 -14.84 2.49 -17.32
CA GLU A 170 -15.96 2.67 -18.26
C GLU A 170 -16.66 1.35 -18.59
#